data_AF-A0A525J467-F1
#
_entry.id   AF-A0A525J467-F1
#
_cell.length_a   1.000
_cell.length_b   1.000
_cell.length_c   1.000
_cell.angle_alpha   90.00
_cell.angle_beta   90.00
_cell.angle_gamma   90.00
#
_symmetry.space_group_name_H-M   'P 1'
#
loop_
_entity.id
_entity.type
_entity.pdbx_description
1 polymer ?
#
loop_
_entity_poly.entity_id
_entity_poly.type
_entity_poly.pdbx_seq_one_letter_code
_entity_poly.pdbx_strand_id
1 'polypeptide(L)' 'MVDGVFQPEELSLLRDIFDEAVSDLPAQMRTPVNQARIAKQILDCAAVGERDPMELRAAAALNDTRAA' A
#
# COMPACT_ATOMS: atom_id res chain seq x y z
N MET A 1 8.04 2.19 -25.80
CA MET A 1 7.41 1.32 -24.78
C MET A 1 7.42 2.14 -23.51
N VAL A 2 6.27 2.36 -22.87
CA VAL A 2 6.27 2.98 -21.54
C VAL A 2 6.64 1.87 -20.56
N ASP A 3 7.94 1.71 -20.31
CA ASP A 3 8.42 0.89 -19.20
C ASP A 3 8.03 1.63 -17.91
N GLY A 4 6.81 1.36 -17.43
CA GLY A 4 6.36 1.83 -16.14
C GLY A 4 7.28 1.26 -15.06
N VAL A 5 7.54 2.07 -14.02
CA VAL A 5 8.30 1.64 -12.82
C VAL A 5 7.68 0.38 -12.19
N PHE A 6 6.37 0.16 -12.41
CA PHE A 6 5.65 -1.04 -12.05
C PHE A 6 5.05 -1.71 -13.30
N GLN A 7 5.25 -3.01 -13.40
CA GLN A 7 4.57 -3.90 -14.33
C GLN A 7 3.10 -4.05 -13.94
N PRO A 8 2.21 -4.41 -14.88
CA PRO A 8 0.79 -4.62 -14.60
C PRO A 8 0.52 -5.60 -13.45
N GLU A 9 1.33 -6.65 -13.33
CA GLU A 9 1.22 -7.67 -12.28
C GLU A 9 1.56 -7.08 -10.91
N GLU A 10 2.58 -6.23 -10.84
CA GLU A 10 2.97 -5.51 -9.62
C GLU A 10 1.86 -4.53 -9.22
N LEU A 11 1.29 -3.79 -10.17
CA LEU A 11 0.15 -2.90 -9.89
C LEU A 11 -1.08 -3.65 -9.39
N SER A 12 -1.35 -4.85 -9.91
CA SER A 12 -2.44 -5.70 -9.43
C SER A 12 -2.21 -6.13 -7.98
N LEU A 13 -0.99 -6.57 -7.65
CA LEU A 13 -0.61 -6.92 -6.28
C LEU A 13 -0.77 -5.73 -5.32
N LEU A 14 -0.26 -4.56 -5.70
CA LEU A 14 -0.35 -3.35 -4.87
C LEU A 14 -1.80 -2.92 -4.65
N ARG A 15 -2.66 -3.08 -5.65
CA ARG A 15 -4.09 -2.84 -5.54
C ARG A 15 -4.76 -3.81 -4.57
N ASP A 16 -4.48 -5.11 -4.68
CA ASP A 16 -5.09 -6.12 -3.82
C ASP A 16 -4.75 -5.86 -2.34
N ILE A 17 -3.48 -5.52 -2.07
CA ILE A 17 -3.01 -5.17 -0.72
C ILE A 17 -3.67 -3.87 -0.22
N PHE A 18 -3.84 -2.88 -1.09
CA PHE A 18 -4.55 -1.65 -0.75
C PHE A 18 -6.02 -1.91 -0.40
N ASP A 19 -6.72 -2.69 -1.23
CA ASP A 19 -8.14 -3.01 -1.02
C ASP A 19 -8.34 -3.81 0.28
N GLU A 20 -7.44 -4.75 0.59
CA GLU A 20 -7.40 -5.49 1.85
C GLU A 20 -7.17 -4.56 3.05
N ALA A 21 -6.14 -3.72 3.01
CA ALA A 21 -5.81 -2.79 4.10
C ALA A 21 -6.94 -1.80 4.39
N VAL A 22 -7.62 -1.28 3.35
CA VAL A 22 -8.78 -0.39 3.52
C VAL A 22 -9.99 -1.15 4.08
N SER A 23 -10.19 -2.40 3.68
CA SER A 23 -11.26 -3.25 4.20
C SER A 23 -11.05 -3.59 5.68
N ASP A 24 -9.81 -3.78 6.12
CA ASP A 24 -9.50 -4.09 7.52
C ASP A 24 -9.68 -2.90 8.47
N LEU A 25 -9.69 -1.67 7.95
CA LEU A 25 -9.97 -0.49 8.76
C LEU A 25 -11.41 -0.47 9.29
N PRO A 26 -11.63 0.03 10.52
CA PRO A 26 -12.94 0.41 10.99
C PRO A 26 -13.60 1.42 10.04
N ALA A 27 -14.91 1.36 9.85
CA ALA A 27 -15.63 2.22 8.90
C ALA A 27 -15.35 3.73 9.09
N GLN A 28 -15.17 4.18 10.34
CA GLN A 28 -14.85 5.57 10.68
C GLN A 28 -13.45 6.01 10.22
N MET A 29 -12.54 5.04 10.03
CA MET A 29 -11.16 5.26 9.58
C MET A 29 -10.98 5.07 8.07
N ARG A 30 -12.00 4.59 7.33
CA ARG A 30 -11.95 4.44 5.86
C ARG A 30 -12.12 5.78 5.12
N THR A 31 -11.53 6.85 5.67
CA THR A 31 -11.60 8.19 5.09
C THR A 31 -10.67 8.31 3.88
N PRO A 32 -10.94 9.21 2.92
CA PRO A 32 -10.05 9.44 1.77
C PRO A 32 -8.61 9.79 2.18
N VAL A 33 -8.45 10.49 3.31
CA VAL A 33 -7.14 10.84 3.86
C VAL A 33 -6.36 9.59 4.28
N ASN A 34 -7.01 8.67 4.99
CA ASN A 34 -6.37 7.43 5.44
C ASN A 34 -6.08 6.49 4.26
N GLN A 35 -6.99 6.40 3.29
CA GLN A 35 -6.74 5.67 2.04
C GLN A 35 -5.51 6.21 1.31
N ALA A 36 -5.41 7.54 1.13
CA ALA A 36 -4.25 8.15 0.49
C ALA A 36 -2.93 7.86 1.24
N ARG A 37 -2.96 7.83 2.59
CA ARG A 37 -1.81 7.46 3.41
C ARG A 37 -1.38 6.01 3.18
N ILE A 38 -2.33 5.08 3.19
CA ILE A 38 -2.08 3.65 2.93
C ILE A 38 -1.46 3.46 1.54
N ALA A 39 -2.07 4.05 0.52
CA ALA A 39 -1.57 3.96 -0.85
C ALA A 39 -0.13 4.49 -0.95
N LYS A 40 0.16 5.62 -0.30
CA LYS A 40 1.51 6.17 -0.26
C LYS A 40 2.51 5.23 0.42
N GLN A 41 2.18 4.67 1.58
CA GLN A 41 3.08 3.75 2.30
C GLN A 41 3.41 2.50 1.48
N ILE A 42 2.40 1.93 0.81
CA ILE A 42 2.57 0.78 -0.09
C ILE A 42 3.51 1.15 -1.25
N LEU A 43 3.29 2.30 -1.89
CA LEU A 43 4.11 2.76 -3.01
C LEU A 43 5.55 3.11 -2.59
N ASP A 44 5.75 3.72 -1.42
CA ASP A 44 7.08 4.05 -0.89
C ASP A 44 7.89 2.77 -0.61
N CYS A 45 7.26 1.72 -0.04
CA CYS A 45 7.90 0.41 0.09
C CYS A 45 8.18 -0.24 -1.28
N ALA A 46 7.21 -0.21 -2.18
CA ALA A 46 7.38 -0.78 -3.50
C ALA A 46 8.47 -0.05 -4.32
N ALA A 47 8.68 1.24 -4.09
CA ALA A 47 9.69 2.04 -4.77
C ALA A 47 11.13 1.69 -4.36
N VAL A 48 11.35 1.14 -3.16
CA VAL A 48 12.67 0.64 -2.73
C VAL A 48 12.98 -0.78 -3.22
N GLY A 49 12.07 -1.37 -4.00
CA GLY A 49 12.21 -2.72 -4.53
C GLY A 49 11.55 -3.80 -3.68
N GLU A 50 10.81 -3.44 -2.62
CA GLU A 50 10.04 -4.41 -1.84
C GLU A 50 8.89 -4.98 -2.68
N ARG A 51 8.75 -6.30 -2.60
CA ARG A 51 7.77 -7.09 -3.35
C ARG A 51 7.12 -8.19 -2.51
N ASP A 52 7.59 -8.40 -1.28
CA ASP A 52 6.98 -9.31 -0.36
C ASP A 52 5.59 -8.79 0.05
N PRO A 53 4.50 -9.54 -0.22
CA PRO A 53 3.14 -9.12 0.14
C PRO A 53 2.95 -8.91 1.65
N MET A 54 3.71 -9.60 2.49
CA MET A 54 3.65 -9.47 3.95
C MET A 54 4.27 -8.14 4.41
N GLU A 55 5.42 -7.76 3.86
CA GLU A 55 6.05 -6.47 4.15
C GLU A 55 5.20 -5.30 3.62
N LEU A 56 4.63 -5.45 2.42
CA LEU A 56 3.73 -4.44 1.84
C LEU A 56 2.44 -4.25 2.66
N ARG A 57 1.87 -5.34 3.23
CA ARG A 57 0.74 -5.25 4.16
C ARG A 57 1.13 -4.61 5.48
N ALA A 58 2.32 -4.91 6.01
CA ALA A 58 2.82 -4.28 7.22
C ALA A 58 2.97 -2.77 7.01
N ALA A 59 3.53 -2.34 5.88
CA ALA A 59 3.64 -0.93 5.51
C ALA A 59 2.28 -0.24 5.37
N ALA A 60 1.26 -0.97 4.91
CA ALA A 60 -0.12 -0.49 4.78
C ALA A 60 -0.83 -0.26 6.13
N ALA A 61 -0.29 -0.74 7.25
CA ALA A 61 -0.90 -0.53 8.55
C ALA A 61 -0.75 0.94 8.99
N LEU A 62 -1.86 1.61 9.27
CA LEU A 62 -1.87 2.99 9.79
C LEU A 62 -1.19 3.16 11.17
N ASN A 63 -0.81 2.05 11.81
CA ASN A 63 -0.09 2.01 13.09
C ASN A 63 1.43 1.94 12.95
N ASP A 64 1.99 1.87 11.73
CA ASP A 64 3.43 1.73 11.56
C ASP A 64 4.16 3.03 11.97
N THR A 65 4.74 3.01 13.16
CA THR A 65 5.53 4.08 13.76
C THR A 65 6.94 4.22 13.16
N ARG A 66 7.31 3.45 12.12
CA ARG A 66 8.63 3.56 11.46
C ARG A 66 8.75 4.78 10.54
N ALA A 67 7.67 5.56 10.39
CA ALA A 67 7.64 6.83 9.66
C ALA A 67 7.67 8.08 10.57
N ALA A 68 7.91 7.93 11.88
CA ALA A 68 8.03 9.04 12.83
C ALA A 68 9.49 9.35 13.18
#